data_AF-A0A3C1DZA1-F1
#
_entry.id   AF-A0A3C1DZA1-F1
#
_cell.length_a   1.000
_cell.length_b   1.000
_cell.length_c   1.000
_cell.angle_alpha   90.00
_cell.angle_beta   90.00
_cell.angle_gamma   90.00
#
_symmetry.space_group_name_H-M   'P 1'
#
loop_
_entity.id
_entity.type
_entity.pdbx_description
1 polymer ?
#
loop_
_entity_poly.entity_id
_entity_poly.type
_entity_poly.pdbx_seq_one_letter_code
_entity_poly.pdbx_strand_id
1 'polypeptide(L)'
;QPPVYRFRVNNHEPIALDAPAIIGRKPSAPRITSGRPARLIRVPSPLLEVSSTHLELRQHGASVIVTDLRSTNGTIVTIPGFSAQKLHQGESVVVSAGTVVDIGDGNLVEILPVERISAVG
;
A
#
# COMPACT_ATOMS: atom_id res chain seq x y z
N GLN A 1 15.78 1.79 -16.02
CA GLN A 1 15.14 1.26 -14.80
C GLN A 1 13.65 1.14 -15.09
N PRO A 2 12.97 0.03 -14.74
CA PRO A 2 11.53 -0.08 -15.01
C PRO A 2 10.77 1.06 -14.30
N PRO A 3 9.62 1.48 -14.86
CA PRO A 3 8.77 2.49 -14.25
C PRO A 3 8.38 2.07 -12.82
N VAL A 4 8.52 2.99 -11.85
CA VAL A 4 8.21 2.73 -10.44
C VAL A 4 6.89 3.42 -10.07
N TYR A 5 5.92 2.64 -9.61
CA TYR A 5 4.69 3.19 -9.04
C TYR A 5 5.01 4.03 -7.82
N ARG A 6 4.14 4.97 -7.50
CA ARG A 6 4.20 5.69 -6.23
C ARG A 6 2.96 5.36 -5.43
N PHE A 7 3.03 5.58 -4.13
CA PHE A 7 1.85 5.55 -3.28
C PHE A 7 1.87 6.76 -2.36
N ARG A 8 0.70 7.17 -1.91
CA ARG A 8 0.54 8.24 -0.93
C ARG A 8 -0.28 7.70 0.22
N VAL A 9 0.12 8.06 1.43
CA VAL A 9 -0.66 7.78 2.64
C VAL A 9 -1.28 9.09 3.09
N ASN A 10 -2.61 9.14 3.24
CA ASN A 10 -3.37 10.33 3.57
C ASN A 10 -2.97 11.52 2.66
N ASN A 11 -2.66 12.68 3.25
CA ASN A 11 -2.22 13.87 2.50
C ASN A 11 -0.70 14.06 2.54
N HIS A 12 0.08 13.00 2.78
CA HIS A 12 1.54 13.07 2.79
C HIS A 12 2.14 13.09 1.38
N GLU A 13 3.43 13.39 1.29
CA GLU A 13 4.18 13.34 0.04
C GLU A 13 4.17 11.91 -0.58
N PRO A 14 4.06 11.78 -1.91
CA PRO A 14 4.18 10.50 -2.59
C PRO A 14 5.52 9.79 -2.32
N ILE A 15 5.45 8.47 -2.11
CA ILE A 15 6.58 7.60 -1.84
C ILE A 15 6.74 6.64 -3.03
N ALA A 16 7.97 6.50 -3.54
CA ALA A 16 8.28 5.51 -4.56
C ALA A 16 8.09 4.07 -4.03
N LEU A 17 7.48 3.19 -4.83
CA LEU A 17 7.30 1.78 -4.52
C LEU A 17 8.42 0.93 -5.16
N ASP A 18 9.67 1.33 -4.93
CA ASP A 18 10.89 0.66 -5.44
C ASP A 18 11.41 -0.47 -4.51
N ALA A 19 10.73 -0.67 -3.40
CA ALA A 19 10.90 -1.69 -2.38
C ALA A 19 9.52 -1.94 -1.75
N PRO A 20 9.27 -3.11 -1.13
CA PRO A 20 8.02 -3.35 -0.42
C PRO A 20 7.77 -2.27 0.64
N ALA A 21 6.53 -1.83 0.79
CA ALA A 21 6.11 -0.92 1.86
C ALA A 21 5.20 -1.66 2.84
N ILE A 22 5.54 -1.60 4.11
CA ILE A 22 4.77 -2.21 5.21
C ILE A 22 4.14 -1.08 6.02
N ILE A 23 2.82 -1.08 6.10
CA ILE A 23 2.03 -0.01 6.70
C ILE A 23 1.31 -0.52 7.94
N GLY A 24 1.29 0.28 9.00
CA GLY A 24 0.52 -0.02 10.21
C GLY A 24 0.79 0.97 11.34
N ARG A 25 0.17 0.79 12.52
CA ARG A 25 0.37 1.72 13.65
C ARG A 25 1.73 1.58 14.35
N LYS A 26 2.35 0.41 14.23
CA LYS A 26 3.66 0.03 14.79
C LYS A 26 4.32 -1.01 13.86
N PRO A 27 4.63 -0.63 12.61
CA PRO A 27 5.02 -1.58 11.57
C PRO A 27 6.36 -2.23 11.89
N SER A 28 6.51 -3.50 11.54
CA SER A 28 7.76 -4.25 11.65
C SER A 28 8.06 -4.98 10.35
N ALA A 29 9.34 -5.05 9.99
CA ALA A 29 9.78 -5.81 8.83
C ALA A 29 9.66 -7.32 9.10
N PRO A 30 9.33 -8.14 8.09
CA PRO A 30 9.46 -9.59 8.18
C PRO A 30 10.90 -9.98 8.56
N ARG A 31 11.04 -11.03 9.37
CA ARG A 31 12.35 -11.48 9.89
C ARG A 31 13.28 -12.05 8.81
N ILE A 32 12.71 -12.49 7.68
CA ILE A 32 13.42 -12.98 6.51
C ILE A 32 13.08 -12.05 5.35
N THR A 33 14.07 -11.30 4.86
CA THR A 33 13.92 -10.48 3.65
C THR A 33 14.90 -10.96 2.60
N SER A 34 14.41 -11.59 1.54
CA SER A 34 15.20 -11.75 0.32
C SER A 34 14.96 -10.51 -0.55
N GLY A 35 16.00 -9.70 -0.77
CA GLY A 35 15.91 -8.49 -1.59
C GLY A 35 16.05 -7.18 -0.80
N ARG A 36 15.42 -6.11 -1.29
CA ARG A 36 15.51 -4.78 -0.68
C ARG A 36 14.74 -4.74 0.65
N PRO A 37 15.29 -4.09 1.68
CA PRO A 37 14.59 -3.93 2.96
C PRO A 37 13.28 -3.16 2.76
N ALA A 38 12.23 -3.61 3.43
CA ALA A 38 10.92 -2.99 3.34
C ALA A 38 10.93 -1.60 3.99
N ARG A 39 10.20 -0.66 3.39
CA ARG A 39 9.93 0.66 3.96
C ARG A 39 8.84 0.53 5.00
N LEU A 40 9.11 0.94 6.24
CA LEU A 40 8.13 0.89 7.33
C LEU A 40 7.40 2.23 7.42
N ILE A 41 6.08 2.22 7.17
CA ILE A 41 5.25 3.42 7.14
C ILE A 41 4.30 3.38 8.33
N ARG A 42 4.51 4.29 9.27
CA ARG A 42 3.68 4.39 10.47
C ARG A 42 2.48 5.30 10.23
N VAL A 43 1.30 4.86 10.65
CA VAL A 43 0.06 5.63 10.59
C VAL A 43 -0.55 5.88 11.98
N PRO A 44 -1.32 6.96 12.19
CA PRO A 44 -2.11 7.15 13.40
C PRO A 44 -3.19 6.07 13.52
N SER A 45 -3.50 5.67 14.75
CA SER A 45 -4.60 4.74 15.02
C SER A 45 -5.19 5.01 16.41
N PRO A 46 -5.86 6.15 16.61
CA PRO A 46 -6.40 6.53 17.91
C PRO A 46 -7.52 5.59 18.38
N LEU A 47 -8.33 5.03 17.47
CA LEU A 47 -9.39 4.07 17.80
C LEU A 47 -8.90 2.61 17.76
N LEU A 48 -7.58 2.41 17.54
CA LEU A 48 -6.94 1.10 17.45
C LEU A 48 -7.50 0.22 16.31
N GLU A 49 -8.01 0.83 15.25
CA GLU A 49 -8.54 0.09 14.10
C GLU A 49 -7.44 -0.49 13.20
N VAL A 50 -6.28 0.15 13.18
CA VAL A 50 -5.13 -0.29 12.38
C VAL A 50 -4.27 -1.28 13.18
N SER A 51 -4.04 -2.48 12.64
CA SER A 51 -3.07 -3.43 13.21
C SER A 51 -1.64 -2.87 13.25
N SER A 52 -0.79 -3.42 14.13
CA SER A 52 0.62 -2.99 14.26
C SER A 52 1.34 -3.03 12.92
N THR A 53 1.22 -4.16 12.22
CA THR A 53 1.61 -4.40 10.84
C THR A 53 0.32 -4.81 10.12
N HIS A 54 -0.19 -3.99 9.21
CA HIS A 54 -1.54 -4.13 8.64
C HIS A 54 -1.51 -4.47 7.15
N LEU A 55 -0.73 -3.73 6.37
CA LEU A 55 -0.75 -3.79 4.91
C LEU A 55 0.65 -3.95 4.34
N GLU A 56 0.80 -4.77 3.32
CA GLU A 56 1.95 -4.74 2.41
C GLU A 56 1.54 -4.18 1.05
N LEU A 57 2.34 -3.25 0.54
CA LEU A 57 2.35 -2.89 -0.87
C LEU A 57 3.63 -3.39 -1.51
N ARG A 58 3.50 -4.05 -2.66
CA ARG A 58 4.65 -4.52 -3.44
C ARG A 58 4.42 -4.32 -4.92
N GLN A 59 5.37 -3.67 -5.59
CA GLN A 59 5.34 -3.63 -7.04
C GLN A 59 5.82 -4.97 -7.62
N HIS A 60 5.07 -5.51 -8.58
CA HIS A 60 5.45 -6.69 -9.36
C HIS A 60 5.29 -6.38 -10.85
N GLY A 61 6.40 -6.11 -11.54
CA GLY A 61 6.39 -5.68 -12.93
C GLY A 61 5.62 -4.37 -13.12
N ALA A 62 4.54 -4.43 -13.91
CA ALA A 62 3.66 -3.31 -14.23
C ALA A 62 2.39 -3.26 -13.37
N SER A 63 2.40 -3.89 -12.19
CA SER A 63 1.25 -3.91 -11.29
C SER A 63 1.67 -3.73 -9.84
N VAL A 64 0.72 -3.33 -8.99
CA VAL A 64 0.91 -3.26 -7.55
C VAL A 64 0.10 -4.39 -6.91
N ILE A 65 0.72 -5.12 -5.99
CA ILE A 65 0.06 -6.11 -5.15
C ILE A 65 -0.19 -5.45 -3.79
N VAL A 66 -1.43 -5.51 -3.36
CA VAL A 66 -1.89 -5.11 -2.02
C VAL A 66 -2.19 -6.38 -1.24
N THR A 67 -1.63 -6.52 -0.05
CA THR A 67 -1.82 -7.69 0.80
C THR A 67 -2.22 -7.25 2.21
N ASP A 68 -3.34 -7.77 2.70
CA ASP A 68 -3.71 -7.65 4.11
C ASP A 68 -2.81 -8.60 4.94
N LEU A 69 -2.02 -8.05 5.86
CA LEU A 69 -1.05 -8.80 6.67
C LEU A 69 -1.69 -9.41 7.92
N ARG A 70 -2.88 -9.99 7.75
CA ARG A 70 -3.70 -10.59 8.82
C ARG A 70 -4.15 -9.53 9.83
N SER A 71 -4.71 -8.44 9.32
CA SER A 71 -5.23 -7.36 10.15
C SER A 71 -6.46 -7.80 10.95
N THR A 72 -6.78 -7.07 12.02
CA THR A 72 -7.94 -7.39 12.86
C THR A 72 -9.25 -7.02 12.18
N ASN A 73 -9.30 -5.86 11.53
CA ASN A 73 -10.54 -5.29 10.97
C ASN A 73 -10.70 -5.53 9.47
N GLY A 74 -9.67 -6.04 8.80
CA GLY A 74 -9.59 -6.19 7.35
C GLY A 74 -9.17 -4.88 6.67
N THR A 75 -9.01 -4.98 5.35
CA THR A 75 -8.63 -3.87 4.47
C THR A 75 -9.73 -3.64 3.44
N ILE A 76 -10.12 -2.40 3.16
CA ILE A 76 -11.05 -2.08 2.06
C ILE A 76 -10.27 -1.55 0.87
N VAL A 77 -10.47 -2.12 -0.31
CA VAL A 77 -9.81 -1.73 -1.57
C VAL A 77 -10.86 -1.24 -2.56
N THR A 78 -10.65 -0.05 -3.09
CA THR A 78 -11.49 0.54 -4.14
C THR A 78 -10.66 0.75 -5.39
N ILE A 79 -10.91 -0.08 -6.42
CA ILE A 79 -10.25 0.01 -7.72
C ILE A 79 -11.09 0.91 -8.64
N PRO A 80 -10.49 1.84 -9.41
CA PRO A 80 -11.25 2.72 -10.30
C PRO A 80 -12.20 1.94 -11.22
N GLY A 81 -13.48 2.31 -11.22
CA GLY A 81 -14.53 1.66 -12.02
C GLY A 81 -15.16 0.41 -11.40
N PHE A 82 -14.70 -0.02 -10.22
CA PHE A 82 -15.25 -1.17 -9.51
C PHE A 82 -15.82 -0.76 -8.14
N SER A 83 -16.74 -1.57 -7.62
CA SER A 83 -17.21 -1.43 -6.24
C SER A 83 -16.10 -1.74 -5.24
N ALA A 84 -16.15 -1.14 -4.06
CA ALA A 84 -15.21 -1.41 -2.99
C ALA A 84 -15.28 -2.90 -2.57
N GLN A 85 -14.12 -3.52 -2.38
CA GLN A 85 -13.97 -4.90 -1.95
C GLN A 85 -13.24 -4.94 -0.60
N LYS A 86 -13.72 -5.77 0.32
CA LYS A 86 -13.00 -6.07 1.56
C LYS A 86 -12.04 -7.23 1.34
N LEU A 87 -10.77 -7.04 1.69
CA LEU A 87 -9.79 -8.11 1.83
C LEU A 87 -9.88 -8.68 3.26
N HIS A 88 -9.90 -10.00 3.33
CA HIS A 88 -9.82 -10.76 4.57
C HIS A 88 -8.36 -11.01 4.95
N GLN A 89 -8.14 -11.59 6.12
CA GLN A 89 -6.81 -11.82 6.67
C GLN A 89 -5.91 -12.64 5.74
N GLY A 90 -4.79 -12.05 5.31
CA GLY A 90 -3.81 -12.71 4.45
C GLY A 90 -4.17 -12.68 2.96
N GLU A 91 -5.31 -12.10 2.58
CA GLU A 91 -5.69 -11.99 1.18
C GLU A 91 -4.86 -10.94 0.45
N SER A 92 -4.69 -11.16 -0.85
CA SER A 92 -3.97 -10.28 -1.75
C SER A 92 -4.79 -9.96 -2.98
N VAL A 93 -4.63 -8.76 -3.51
CA VAL A 93 -5.25 -8.33 -4.77
C VAL A 93 -4.26 -7.54 -5.61
N VAL A 94 -4.35 -7.71 -6.92
CA VAL A 94 -3.57 -6.94 -7.90
C VAL A 94 -4.36 -5.68 -8.24
N VAL A 95 -3.71 -4.53 -8.18
CA VAL A 95 -4.34 -3.21 -8.35
C VAL A 95 -3.56 -2.33 -9.33
N SER A 96 -4.23 -1.30 -9.81
CA SER A 96 -3.70 -0.31 -10.75
C SER A 96 -3.55 1.06 -10.08
N ALA A 97 -3.00 2.03 -10.83
CA ALA A 97 -3.05 3.43 -10.41
C ALA A 97 -4.50 3.90 -10.22
N GLY A 98 -4.70 4.82 -9.28
CA GLY A 98 -6.00 5.33 -8.85
C GLY A 98 -6.70 4.47 -7.80
N THR A 99 -6.15 3.29 -7.45
CA THR A 99 -6.69 2.48 -6.36
C THR A 99 -6.51 3.17 -5.02
N VAL A 100 -7.56 3.16 -4.21
CA VAL A 100 -7.54 3.65 -2.82
C VAL A 100 -7.76 2.48 -1.88
N VAL A 101 -6.91 2.38 -0.86
CA VAL A 101 -6.94 1.32 0.16
C VAL A 101 -7.18 1.96 1.52
N ASP A 102 -8.24 1.57 2.21
CA ASP A 102 -8.57 1.99 3.57
C ASP A 102 -8.20 0.87 4.57
N ILE A 103 -7.43 1.23 5.58
CA ILE A 103 -6.93 0.33 6.63
C ILE A 103 -7.49 0.65 8.02
N GLY A 104 -8.48 1.55 8.12
CA GLY A 104 -9.10 1.99 9.36
C GLY A 104 -8.54 3.30 9.91
N ASP A 105 -9.24 3.91 10.87
CA ASP A 105 -8.94 5.21 11.48
C ASP A 105 -8.84 6.36 10.46
N GLY A 106 -9.51 6.23 9.31
CA GLY A 106 -9.43 7.17 8.19
C GLY A 106 -8.10 7.17 7.45
N ASN A 107 -7.26 6.14 7.64
CA ASN A 107 -5.99 6.02 6.93
C ASN A 107 -6.21 5.46 5.53
N LEU A 108 -5.98 6.31 4.54
CA LEU A 108 -6.13 5.99 3.14
C LEU A 108 -4.75 5.88 2.47
N VAL A 109 -4.58 4.85 1.65
CA VAL A 109 -3.38 4.59 0.88
C VAL A 109 -3.76 4.59 -0.60
N GLU A 110 -3.31 5.61 -1.32
CA GLU A 110 -3.61 5.79 -2.74
C GLU A 110 -2.44 5.32 -3.60
N ILE A 111 -2.73 4.49 -4.59
CA ILE A 111 -1.77 4.04 -5.60
C ILE A 111 -1.70 5.09 -6.70
N LEU A 112 -0.56 5.72 -6.84
CA LEU A 112 -0.31 6.78 -7.80
C LEU A 112 0.36 6.22 -9.06
N PRO A 113 0.08 6.80 -10.24
CA PRO A 113 0.75 6.40 -11.46
C PRO A 113 2.27 6.63 -11.34
N VAL A 114 3.00 5.83 -12.10
CA VAL A 114 4.41 6.08 -12.36
C VAL A 114 4.52 7.48 -12.94
N GLU A 115 5.42 8.29 -12.41
CA GLU A 115 5.75 9.58 -13.00
C GLU A 115 6.36 9.35 -14.39
N ARG A 116 5.59 9.64 -15.45
CA ARG A 116 6.17 9.74 -16.78
C ARG A 116 6.92 11.05 -16.82
N ILE A 117 8.24 10.99 -17.04
CA ILE A 117 8.99 12.14 -17.49
C ILE A 117 8.36 12.54 -18.83
N SER A 118 7.68 13.68 -18.88
CA SER A 118 7.31 14.29 -20.15
C SER A 118 8.62 14.54 -20.89
N ALA A 119 8.83 13.81 -21.99
CA ALA A 119 9.85 14.22 -22.95
C ALA A 119 9.40 15.57 -23.48
N VAL A 120 10.04 16.64 -22.97
CA VAL A 120 9.94 17.96 -23.59
C VAL A 120 10.66 17.80 -24.92
N GLY A 121 9.87 17.79 -26.00
CA GLY A 121 10.37 17.88 -27.38
C GLY A 121 10.83 19.29 -27.70
#